data_AF-A0A8T5U4F2-F1
#
_entry.id   AF-A0A8T5U4F2-F1
#
_cell.length_a   1.000
_cell.length_b   1.000
_cell.length_c   1.000
_cell.angle_alpha   90.00
_cell.angle_beta   90.00
_cell.angle_gamma   90.00
#
_symmetry.space_group_name_H-M   'P 1'
#
loop_
_entity.id
_entity.type
_entity.pdbx_description
1 polymer ?
#
loop_
_entity_poly.entity_id
_entity_poly.type
_entity_poly.pdbx_seq_one_letter_code
_entity_poly.pdbx_strand_id
1 'polypeptide(L)'
;MNKLEKLNNVITAMITPFTEDFIIDEEEYRKFIRFQIDNGCHPLTMGTTGESATLSHEEHHDAMDIAIDEGKKSGKDPFILAGCGSNST
;
A
#
# COMPACT_ATOMS: atom_id res chain seq x y z
N MET A 1 -1.52 -18.68 -14.51
CA MET A 1 -0.54 -17.59 -14.38
C MET A 1 0.57 -18.07 -13.45
N ASN A 2 1.82 -18.01 -13.90
CA ASN A 2 2.97 -18.28 -13.04
C ASN A 2 3.00 -17.21 -11.93
N LYS A 3 3.31 -17.57 -10.68
CA LYS A 3 3.34 -16.63 -9.55
C LYS A 3 4.27 -15.43 -9.82
N LEU A 4 5.36 -15.64 -10.56
CA LEU A 4 6.33 -14.59 -10.89
C LEU A 4 5.79 -13.55 -11.88
N GLU A 5 4.81 -13.91 -12.72
CA GLU A 5 4.23 -12.98 -13.70
C GLU A 5 3.52 -11.79 -13.04
N LYS A 6 3.09 -11.94 -11.76
CA LYS A 6 2.50 -10.86 -10.98
C LYS A 6 3.44 -9.68 -10.73
N LEU A 7 4.76 -9.89 -10.85
CA LEU A 7 5.79 -8.88 -10.63
C LEU A 7 6.17 -8.10 -11.90
N ASN A 8 5.64 -8.45 -13.07
CA ASN A 8 6.06 -7.86 -14.36
C ASN A 8 5.41 -6.50 -14.69
N ASN A 9 4.95 -5.76 -13.68
CA ASN A 9 4.32 -4.44 -13.83
C ASN A 9 5.14 -3.37 -13.10
N VAL A 10 4.81 -2.10 -13.33
CA VAL A 10 5.35 -1.01 -12.50
C VAL A 10 4.77 -1.16 -11.10
N ILE A 11 5.63 -1.43 -10.11
CA ILE A 11 5.25 -1.54 -8.70
C ILE A 11 5.75 -0.30 -7.97
N THR A 12 4.83 0.55 -7.51
CA THR A 12 5.18 1.80 -6.81
C THR A 12 5.30 1.54 -5.32
N ALA A 13 6.47 1.79 -4.74
CA ALA A 13 6.62 1.90 -3.28
C ALA A 13 5.89 3.16 -2.82
N MET A 14 4.70 2.98 -2.24
CA MET A 14 3.81 4.07 -1.85
C MET A 14 4.32 4.77 -0.59
N ILE A 15 4.08 6.07 -0.51
CA ILE A 15 4.09 6.81 0.76
C ILE A 15 2.84 6.46 1.57
N THR A 16 2.88 6.72 2.88
CA THR A 16 1.72 6.64 3.78
C THR A 16 1.31 8.06 4.16
N PRO A 17 0.22 8.63 3.61
CA PRO A 17 -0.24 9.95 3.99
C PRO A 17 -0.66 10.01 5.47
N PHE A 18 -0.30 11.09 6.14
CA PHE A 18 -0.67 11.37 7.53
C PHE A 18 -1.35 12.74 7.64
N THR A 19 -2.29 12.82 8.57
CA THR A 19 -2.93 14.06 9.01
C THR A 19 -1.96 14.93 9.83
N GLU A 20 -2.33 16.19 10.11
CA GLU A 20 -1.53 17.06 10.98
C GLU A 20 -1.37 16.51 12.41
N ASP A 21 -2.30 15.66 12.85
CA ASP A 21 -2.26 14.97 14.15
C ASP A 21 -1.43 13.66 14.11
N PHE A 22 -0.70 13.40 13.02
CA PHE A 22 0.14 12.21 12.79
C PHE A 22 -0.61 10.87 12.78
N ILE A 23 -1.90 10.89 12.47
CA ILE A 23 -2.70 9.68 12.22
C ILE A 23 -2.77 9.44 10.71
N ILE A 24 -2.77 8.17 10.26
CA ILE A 24 -2.95 7.82 8.85
C ILE A 24 -4.16 8.56 8.28
N ASP A 25 -3.93 9.32 7.20
CA ASP A 25 -5.00 9.95 6.43
C ASP A 25 -5.57 8.93 5.45
N GLU A 26 -6.58 8.17 5.91
CA GLU A 26 -7.19 7.10 5.13
C GLU A 26 -7.80 7.62 3.81
N GLU A 27 -8.41 8.81 3.81
CA GLU A 27 -9.08 9.36 2.62
C GLU A 27 -8.05 9.69 1.54
N GLU A 28 -7.00 10.45 1.88
CA GLU A 28 -5.93 10.78 0.94
C GLU A 28 -5.13 9.53 0.56
N TYR A 29 -4.96 8.57 1.46
CA TYR A 29 -4.28 7.32 1.12
C TYR A 29 -5.07 6.51 0.09
N ARG A 30 -6.38 6.34 0.26
CA ARG A 30 -7.25 5.67 -0.72
C ARG A 30 -7.24 6.36 -2.07
N LYS A 31 -7.34 7.69 -2.08
CA LYS A 31 -7.23 8.50 -3.30
C LYS A 31 -5.89 8.31 -4.00
N PHE A 32 -4.80 8.26 -3.24
CA PHE A 32 -3.46 8.00 -3.78
C PHE A 32 -3.34 6.58 -4.35
N ILE A 33 -3.83 5.56 -3.64
CA ILE A 33 -3.88 4.17 -4.13
C ILE A 33 -4.69 4.09 -5.43
N ARG A 34 -5.87 4.71 -5.47
CA ARG A 34 -6.73 4.78 -6.66
C ARG A 34 -5.99 5.43 -7.82
N PHE A 35 -5.30 6.55 -7.60
CA PHE A 35 -4.47 7.20 -8.61
C PHE A 35 -3.39 6.28 -9.18
N GLN A 36 -2.68 5.52 -8.33
CA GLN A 36 -1.67 4.56 -8.80
C GLN A 36 -2.30 3.49 -9.71
N ILE A 37 -3.38 2.87 -9.23
CA ILE A 37 -4.11 1.82 -9.95
C ILE A 37 -4.68 2.35 -11.27
N ASP A 38 -5.19 3.58 -11.28
CA ASP A 38 -5.76 4.19 -12.47
C ASP A 38 -4.75 4.48 -13.56
N ASN A 39 -3.49 4.67 -13.19
CA ASN A 39 -2.36 4.82 -14.10
C ASN A 39 -1.64 3.49 -14.39
N GLY A 40 -2.25 2.35 -14.05
CA GLY A 40 -1.71 1.02 -14.35
C GLY A 40 -0.56 0.58 -13.44
N CYS A 41 -0.32 1.27 -12.34
CA CYS A 41 0.68 0.89 -11.36
C CYS A 41 0.10 -0.07 -10.32
N HIS A 42 0.96 -0.95 -9.82
CA HIS A 42 0.65 -1.91 -8.77
C HIS A 42 1.17 -1.38 -7.42
N PRO A 43 0.30 -1.22 -6.41
CA PRO A 43 0.69 -0.74 -5.09
C PRO A 43 1.67 -1.67 -4.35
N LEU A 44 2.77 -1.10 -3.83
CA LEU A 44 3.55 -1.67 -2.73
C LEU A 44 3.30 -0.82 -1.48
N THR A 45 2.69 -1.43 -0.46
CA THR A 45 2.46 -0.82 0.86
C THR A 45 3.53 -1.28 1.85
N MET A 46 3.81 -0.46 2.86
CA MET A 46 4.73 -0.78 3.97
C MET A 46 6.17 -1.11 3.54
N GLY A 47 6.65 -0.44 2.50
CA GLY A 47 8.10 -0.33 2.24
C GLY A 47 8.74 0.78 3.08
N THR A 48 10.05 0.98 2.94
CA THR A 48 10.75 2.13 3.56
C THR A 48 10.18 3.47 3.11
N THR A 49 9.77 3.60 1.84
CA THR A 49 9.08 4.80 1.32
C THR A 49 7.71 5.02 1.97
N GLY A 50 7.06 3.94 2.40
CA GLY A 50 5.80 3.98 3.16
C GLY A 50 6.01 4.16 4.65
N GLU A 51 7.24 4.49 5.06
CA GLU A 51 7.61 4.82 6.43
C GLU A 51 7.43 3.65 7.42
N SER A 52 7.52 2.39 6.96
CA SER A 52 7.23 1.21 7.80
C SER A 52 8.00 1.10 9.12
N ALA A 53 9.12 1.80 9.28
CA ALA A 53 9.89 1.85 10.53
C ALA A 53 9.34 2.82 11.58
N THR A 54 8.41 3.72 11.23
CA THR A 54 7.83 4.73 12.13
C THR A 54 6.38 4.45 12.50
N LEU A 55 5.73 3.50 11.82
CA LEU A 55 4.38 3.06 12.15
C LEU A 55 4.38 2.06 13.32
N SER A 56 3.35 2.14 14.16
CA SER A 56 2.98 1.06 15.07
C SER A 56 2.53 -0.18 14.29
N HIS A 57 2.42 -1.32 14.98
CA HIS A 57 1.93 -2.55 14.33
C HIS A 57 0.47 -2.41 13.89
N GLU A 58 -0.35 -1.69 14.65
CA GLU A 58 -1.75 -1.43 14.30
C GLU A 58 -1.85 -0.57 13.02
N GLU A 59 -1.14 0.56 12.98
CA GLU A 59 -1.10 1.42 11.79
C GLU A 59 -0.56 0.69 10.56
N HIS A 60 0.44 -0.17 10.74
CA HIS A 60 1.00 -0.99 9.68
C HIS A 60 -0.04 -1.97 9.10
N HIS A 61 -0.86 -2.58 9.95
CA HIS A 61 -1.97 -3.43 9.53
C HIS A 61 -3.09 -2.62 8.87
N ASP A 62 -3.48 -1.47 9.45
CA ASP A 62 -4.51 -0.59 8.88
C ASP A 62 -4.13 -0.13 7.47
N ALA A 63 -2.87 0.28 7.27
CA ALA A 63 -2.37 0.68 5.96
C ALA A 63 -2.39 -0.45 4.93
N MET A 64 -2.17 -1.71 5.35
CA MET A 64 -2.33 -2.87 4.47
C MET A 64 -3.80 -3.13 4.12
N ASP A 65 -4.68 -3.10 5.11
CA ASP A 65 -6.10 -3.36 4.91
C ASP A 65 -6.76 -2.30 4.02
N ILE A 66 -6.40 -1.02 4.19
CA ILE A 66 -6.81 0.08 3.31
C ILE A 66 -6.38 -0.19 1.86
N ALA A 67 -5.11 -0.56 1.64
CA ALA A 67 -4.58 -0.84 0.29
C ALA A 67 -5.28 -2.04 -0.38
N ILE A 68 -5.53 -3.11 0.37
CA ILE A 68 -6.22 -4.31 -0.12
C ILE A 68 -7.69 -3.98 -0.45
N ASP A 69 -8.39 -3.29 0.44
CA ASP A 69 -9.78 -2.92 0.25
C ASP A 69 -9.97 -1.96 -0.94
N GLU A 70 -9.13 -0.92 -1.06
CA GLU A 70 -9.18 0.03 -2.17
C GLU A 70 -8.82 -0.63 -3.51
N GLY A 71 -7.87 -1.58 -3.48
CA GLY A 71 -7.52 -2.44 -4.60
C GLY A 71 -8.71 -3.27 -5.08
N LYS A 72 -9.46 -3.91 -4.17
CA LYS A 72 -10.68 -4.67 -4.50
C LYS A 72 -11.78 -3.78 -5.09
N LYS A 73 -11.99 -2.59 -4.50
CA LYS A 73 -12.98 -1.60 -4.98
C LYS A 73 -12.67 -1.04 -6.37
N SER A 74 -11.42 -1.17 -6.85
CA SER A 74 -11.00 -0.66 -8.16
C SER A 74 -11.70 -1.32 -9.35
N GLY A 75 -12.12 -2.58 -9.22
CA GLY A 75 -12.54 -3.41 -10.34
C GLY A 75 -11.42 -3.78 -11.34
N LYS A 76 -10.17 -3.37 -11.09
CA LYS A 76 -8.99 -3.62 -11.95
C LYS A 76 -8.10 -4.77 -11.48
N ASP A 77 -8.40 -5.35 -10.31
CA ASP A 77 -7.66 -6.47 -9.68
C ASP A 77 -6.12 -6.28 -9.66
N PRO A 78 -5.60 -5.16 -9.09
CA PRO A 78 -4.17 -4.92 -9.04
C PRO A 78 -3.48 -5.93 -8.11
N PHE A 79 -2.24 -6.30 -8.42
CA PHE A 79 -1.42 -7.04 -7.45
C PHE A 79 -0.91 -6.07 -6.37
N ILE A 80 -1.35 -6.27 -5.13
CA ILE A 80 -0.87 -5.53 -3.96
C ILE A 80 0.31 -6.28 -3.34
N LEU A 81 1.46 -5.62 -3.23
CA LEU A 81 2.63 -6.16 -2.54
C LEU A 81 2.74 -5.53 -1.14
N ALA A 82 2.71 -6.36 -0.10
CA ALA A 82 2.84 -5.92 1.28
C ALA A 82 4.26 -6.14 1.80
N GLY A 83 4.91 -5.07 2.27
CA GLY A 83 6.16 -5.16 3.01
C GLY A 83 5.90 -5.65 4.43
N CYS A 84 6.51 -6.77 4.82
CA CYS A 84 6.35 -7.36 6.15
C CYS A 84 7.67 -7.51 6.91
N GLY A 85 8.75 -6.94 6.39
CA GLY A 85 10.06 -6.99 7.05
C GLY A 85 10.11 -6.03 8.23
N SER A 86 10.43 -6.53 9.42
CA SER A 86 10.59 -5.72 10.62
C SER A 86 11.72 -6.27 11.51
N ASN A 87 11.97 -5.62 12.64
CA ASN A 87 12.88 -6.10 13.68
C ASN A 87 12.20 -7.03 14.71
N SER A 88 10.95 -7.42 14.46
CA SER A 88 10.16 -8.30 15.32
C SER A 88 9.74 -9.55 14.53
N THR A 89 10.09 -10.74 15.05
CA THR A 89 9.75 -12.05 14.46
C THR A 89 8.56 -12.66 15.16
#